data_AF-A0A3D2GWY3-F1
#
_entry.id   AF-A0A3D2GWY3-F1
#
_cell.length_a   1.000
_cell.length_b   1.000
_cell.length_c   1.000
_cell.angle_alpha   90.00
_cell.angle_beta   90.00
_cell.angle_gamma   90.00
#
_symmetry.space_group_name_H-M   'P 1'
#
loop_
_entity.id
_entity.type
_entity.pdbx_description
1 polymer ?
#
loop_
_entity_poly.entity_id
_entity_poly.type
_entity_poly.pdbx_seq_one_letter_code
_entity_poly.pdbx_strand_id
1 'polypeptide(L)'
;MTVEHEDTRTSVPEKKTKKSEQCPLCQKEVSLSYRPFCSKRCKMVDLYKWVSGHYVIPGDPAEVVKVEEQEAKEEWEKAWNEKDF
;
A
#
# COMPACT_ATOMS: atom_id res chain seq x y z
N MET A 1 35.60 -30.78 2.82
CA MET A 1 34.16 -30.53 2.63
C MET A 1 33.88 -29.09 3.03
N THR A 2 34.25 -28.13 2.17
CA THR A 2 33.98 -26.70 2.35
C THR A 2 32.96 -26.32 1.28
N VAL A 3 31.74 -26.01 1.69
CA VAL A 3 30.71 -25.47 0.80
C VAL A 3 30.83 -23.95 0.82
N GLU A 4 31.45 -23.40 -0.23
CA GLU A 4 31.45 -21.96 -0.48
C GLU A 4 30.07 -21.59 -1.02
N HIS A 5 29.36 -20.73 -0.28
CA HIS A 5 28.15 -20.08 -0.76
C HIS A 5 28.56 -18.69 -1.21
N GLU A 6 28.74 -18.50 -2.51
CA GLU A 6 29.00 -17.18 -3.08
C GLU A 6 27.73 -16.32 -3.02
N ASP A 7 27.83 -15.27 -2.20
CA ASP A 7 26.94 -14.12 -2.14
C ASP A 7 26.87 -13.41 -3.50
N THR A 8 25.79 -13.60 -4.26
CA THR A 8 25.41 -12.65 -5.32
C THR A 8 24.21 -11.83 -4.87
N ARG A 9 24.47 -10.86 -3.99
CA ARG A 9 23.56 -9.77 -3.68
C ARG A 9 23.42 -8.89 -4.93
N THR A 10 22.43 -9.19 -5.76
CA THR A 10 22.06 -8.40 -6.94
C THR A 10 21.83 -6.94 -6.54
N SER A 11 22.69 -6.06 -7.07
CA SER A 11 22.60 -4.61 -6.89
C SER A 11 21.37 -4.05 -7.60
N VAL A 12 20.34 -3.70 -6.85
CA VAL A 12 19.21 -2.91 -7.36
C VAL A 12 19.71 -1.50 -7.66
N PRO A 13 19.52 -0.93 -8.87
CA PRO A 13 19.92 0.44 -9.14
C PRO A 13 19.01 1.40 -8.36
N GLU A 14 19.59 2.18 -7.46
CA GLU A 14 18.89 3.23 -6.72
C GLU A 14 18.42 4.33 -7.69
N LYS A 15 17.13 4.31 -8.02
CA LYS A 15 16.49 5.37 -8.79
C LYS A 15 16.36 6.63 -7.91
N LYS A 16 17.17 7.66 -8.16
CA LYS A 16 16.99 9.00 -7.59
C LYS A 16 15.63 9.58 -8.01
N THR A 17 14.67 9.69 -7.10
CA THR A 17 13.35 10.29 -7.38
C THR A 17 13.26 11.73 -6.92
N LYS A 18 13.58 12.70 -7.79
CA LYS A 18 13.10 14.07 -7.61
C LYS A 18 11.66 14.14 -8.15
N LYS A 19 10.66 13.94 -7.28
CA LYS A 19 9.24 13.81 -7.69
C LYS A 19 8.26 14.62 -6.80
N SER A 20 8.73 15.67 -6.13
CA SER A 20 7.93 16.44 -5.17
C SER A 20 7.28 17.72 -5.73
N GLU A 21 7.54 18.08 -7.00
CA GLU A 21 7.07 19.35 -7.59
C GLU A 21 5.94 19.20 -8.63
N GLN A 22 5.66 17.97 -9.07
CA GLN A 22 4.61 17.70 -10.06
C GLN A 22 3.44 16.92 -9.46
N CYS A 23 2.23 17.29 -9.87
CA CYS A 23 1.00 16.62 -9.46
C CYS A 23 1.00 15.17 -9.96
N PRO A 24 0.75 14.17 -9.09
CA PRO A 24 0.82 12.76 -9.47
C PRO A 24 -0.31 12.34 -10.43
N LEU A 25 -1.37 13.14 -10.56
CA LEU A 25 -2.52 12.82 -11.41
C LEU A 25 -2.45 13.43 -12.81
N CYS A 26 -1.92 14.66 -12.94
CA CYS A 26 -1.92 15.38 -14.21
C CYS A 26 -0.59 16.04 -14.57
N GLN A 27 0.45 15.86 -13.74
CA GLN A 27 1.83 16.32 -13.95
C GLN A 27 2.03 17.85 -14.02
N LYS A 28 0.98 18.63 -13.77
CA LYS A 28 1.08 20.09 -13.58
C LYS A 28 1.81 20.44 -12.29
N GLU A 29 2.32 21.66 -12.22
CA GLU A 29 2.98 22.20 -11.03
C GLU A 29 2.08 22.11 -9.79
N VAL A 30 2.67 21.67 -8.67
CA VAL A 30 1.95 21.49 -7.41
C VAL A 30 1.62 22.85 -6.78
N SER A 31 0.38 23.01 -6.32
CA SER A 31 -0.03 24.19 -5.55
C SER A 31 0.27 23.97 -4.06
N LEU A 32 0.80 24.99 -3.38
CA LEU A 32 1.10 24.94 -1.94
C LEU A 32 -0.13 24.57 -1.08
N SER A 33 -1.31 25.05 -1.46
CA SER A 33 -2.55 24.78 -0.72
C SER A 33 -3.09 23.36 -0.97
N TYR A 34 -2.63 22.68 -2.02
CA TYR A 34 -3.19 21.41 -2.48
C TYR A 34 -2.16 20.28 -2.57
N ARG A 35 -0.93 20.45 -2.04
CA ARG A 35 0.11 19.41 -2.10
C ARG A 35 -0.44 18.06 -1.60
N PRO A 36 -0.14 16.94 -2.28
CA PRO A 36 0.76 16.79 -3.44
C PRO A 36 0.12 17.10 -4.82
N PHE A 37 -1.05 17.72 -4.89
CA PHE A 37 -1.79 17.97 -6.13
C PHE A 37 -1.71 19.43 -6.60
N CYS A 38 -2.06 19.66 -7.88
CA CYS A 38 -2.11 21.01 -8.43
C CYS A 38 -3.41 21.77 -8.06
N SER A 39 -4.48 21.08 -7.65
CA SER A 39 -5.79 21.70 -7.39
C SER A 39 -6.74 20.81 -6.59
N LYS A 40 -7.84 21.41 -6.07
CA LYS A 40 -8.98 20.69 -5.46
C LYS A 40 -9.52 19.58 -6.36
N ARG A 41 -9.61 19.83 -7.68
CA ARG A 41 -10.14 18.86 -8.65
C ARG A 41 -9.29 17.58 -8.65
N CYS A 42 -7.96 17.70 -8.69
CA CYS A 42 -7.08 16.53 -8.67
C CYS A 42 -7.19 15.78 -7.33
N LYS A 43 -7.21 16.46 -6.19
CA LYS A 43 -7.45 15.83 -4.88
C LYS A 43 -8.74 14.98 -4.86
N MET A 44 -9.82 15.50 -5.45
CA MET A 44 -11.10 14.77 -5.53
C MET A 44 -11.07 13.59 -6.51
N VAL A 45 -10.35 13.70 -7.63
CA VAL A 45 -10.14 12.57 -8.55
C VAL A 45 -9.39 11.44 -7.84
N ASP A 46 -8.35 11.78 -7.09
CA ASP A 46 -7.58 10.79 -6.33
C ASP A 46 -8.47 10.04 -5.36
N LEU A 47 -9.24 10.79 -4.56
CA LEU A 47 -10.19 10.22 -3.61
C LEU A 47 -11.21 9.30 -4.29
N TYR A 48 -11.76 9.71 -5.44
CA TYR A 48 -12.67 8.87 -6.21
C TYR A 48 -12.01 7.55 -6.62
N LYS A 49 -10.76 7.59 -7.11
CA LYS A 49 -10.02 6.37 -7.47
C LYS A 49 -9.82 5.42 -6.29
N TRP A 50 -9.61 5.96 -5.08
CA TRP A 50 -9.55 5.16 -3.86
C TRP A 50 -10.89 4.48 -3.55
N VAL A 51 -11.96 5.26 -3.44
CA VAL A 51 -13.27 4.71 -3.01
C VAL A 51 -13.89 3.79 -4.06
N SER A 52 -13.55 3.97 -5.33
CA SER A 52 -14.01 3.09 -6.42
C SER A 52 -13.09 1.88 -6.65
N GLY A 53 -12.04 1.70 -5.85
CA GLY A 53 -11.16 0.53 -5.95
C GLY A 53 -10.31 0.50 -7.23
N HIS A 54 -10.04 1.66 -7.85
CA HIS A 54 -9.22 1.73 -9.06
C HIS A 54 -7.72 1.51 -8.80
N TYR A 55 -7.27 1.67 -7.56
CA TYR A 55 -5.88 1.38 -7.19
C TYR A 55 -5.71 -0.11 -6.94
N VAL A 56 -4.89 -0.75 -7.78
CA VAL A 56 -4.58 -2.17 -7.74
C VAL A 56 -3.08 -2.34 -7.61
N ILE A 57 -2.65 -3.21 -6.70
CA ILE A 57 -1.27 -3.64 -6.60
C ILE A 57 -1.17 -4.93 -7.43
N PRO A 58 -0.35 -4.97 -8.50
CA PRO A 58 -0.16 -6.19 -9.27
C PRO A 58 0.56 -7.23 -8.40
N GLY A 59 0.08 -8.47 -8.45
CA GLY A 59 0.64 -9.59 -7.71
C GLY A 59 0.04 -10.90 -8.19
N ASP A 60 0.59 -12.01 -7.71
CA ASP A 60 0.00 -13.33 -7.92
C ASP A 60 -1.42 -13.39 -7.31
N PRO A 61 -2.30 -14.28 -7.81
CA PRO A 61 -3.61 -14.48 -7.23
C PRO A 61 -3.48 -14.69 -5.72
N ALA A 62 -4.25 -13.92 -4.94
CA ALA A 62 -4.27 -14.09 -3.50
C ALA A 62 -4.78 -15.51 -3.17
N GLU A 63 -4.02 -16.25 -2.37
CA GLU A 63 -4.53 -17.48 -1.77
C GLU A 63 -5.62 -17.11 -0.77
N VAL A 64 -6.86 -17.50 -1.08
CA VAL A 64 -7.99 -17.27 -0.18
C VAL A 64 -7.93 -18.33 0.92
N VAL A 65 -7.30 -18.00 2.04
CA VAL A 65 -7.32 -18.85 3.24
C VAL A 65 -8.76 -18.83 3.78
N LYS A 66 -9.46 -19.97 3.68
CA LYS A 66 -10.73 -20.16 4.39
C LYS A 66 -10.43 -20.30 5.87
N VAL A 67 -10.54 -19.19 6.58
CA VAL A 67 -10.70 -19.22 8.03
C VAL A 67 -12.14 -19.63 8.31
N GLU A 68 -12.36 -20.69 9.08
CA GLU A 68 -13.70 -21.01 9.58
C GLU A 68 -14.18 -19.82 10.42
N GLU A 69 -15.12 -19.07 9.86
CA GLU A 69 -15.59 -17.77 10.36
C GLU A 69 -16.16 -17.85 11.78
N GLN A 70 -16.63 -19.04 12.18
CA GLN A 70 -17.21 -19.30 13.50
C GLN A 70 -16.15 -19.38 14.60
N GLU A 71 -15.06 -20.13 14.38
CA GLU A 71 -14.00 -20.30 15.37
C GLU A 71 -13.19 -19.00 15.56
N ALA A 72 -12.92 -18.27 14.46
CA ALA A 72 -12.22 -17.00 14.51
C ALA A 72 -13.03 -15.90 15.22
N LYS A 73 -14.36 -15.88 15.04
CA LYS A 73 -15.20 -14.88 15.70
C LYS A 73 -15.35 -15.14 17.20
N GLU A 74 -15.49 -16.40 17.59
CA GLU A 74 -15.52 -16.80 19.00
C GLU A 74 -14.20 -16.52 19.73
N GLU A 75 -13.06 -16.71 19.06
CA GLU A 75 -11.74 -16.39 19.60
C GLU A 75 -11.56 -14.88 19.80
N TRP A 76 -11.96 -14.06 18.82
CA TRP A 76 -11.84 -12.60 18.89
C TRP A 76 -12.81 -11.98 19.91
N GLU A 77 -14.06 -12.45 20.00
CA GLU A 77 -15.01 -11.99 21.02
C GLU A 77 -14.55 -12.36 22.44
N LYS A 78 -13.98 -13.55 22.65
CA LYS A 78 -13.38 -13.92 23.95
C LYS A 78 -12.18 -13.03 24.27
N ALA A 79 -11.28 -12.80 23.31
CA ALA A 79 -10.11 -11.95 23.50
C ALA A 79 -10.45 -10.48 23.79
N TRP A 80 -11.60 -9.99 23.29
CA TRP A 80 -12.11 -8.64 23.56
C TRP A 80 -12.84 -8.54 24.91
N ASN A 81 -13.51 -9.61 25.35
CA ASN A 81 -14.32 -9.62 26.58
C ASN A 81 -13.56 -10.09 27.84
N GLU A 82 -12.47 -10.85 27.69
CA GLU A 82 -11.71 -11.41 28.82
C GLU A 82 -10.51 -10.54 29.22
N LYS A 83 -10.14 -9.55 28.40
CA LYS A 83 -9.26 -8.48 28.83
C LYS A 83 -10.09 -7.34 29.40
N ASP A 84 -10.19 -7.32 30.72
CA ASP A 84 -10.54 -6.13 31.49
C ASP A 84 -9.77 -4.92 30.92
N PHE A 85 -10.50 -4.04 30.24
CA PHE A 85 -10.15 -2.62 30.16
C PHE A 85 -10.88 -1.88 31.28
#